data_AF-A0A7S1ZPK1-F1
#
_entry.id   AF-A0A7S1ZPK1-F1
#
_cell.length_a   1.000
_cell.length_b   1.000
_cell.length_c   1.000
_cell.angle_alpha   90.00
_cell.angle_beta   90.00
_cell.angle_gamma   90.00
#
_symmetry.space_group_name_H-M   'P 1'
#
loop_
_entity.id
_entity.type
_entity.pdbx_description
1 polymer ?
#
loop_
_entity_poly.entity_id
_entity_poly.type
_entity_poly.pdbx_seq_one_letter_code
_entity_poly.pdbx_strand_id
1 'polypeptide(L)'
;GVLRPIPLSGDHSPSVRPDEVERIEKLGGEVRSNPWEKAMVNAAGGNVKGCLRVYHSNGVGGLNMTRALGDVYLKPLVIPNPESTLNLIRKEGKNRTDDHPSFLVLATDGIWDVLPNEKVAELAQNIYSLYAHNEAQGPIDYSNVVQSMSLNLVQMAQRAGTRDNITCMVLHLP
;
A
#
# COMPACT_ATOMS: atom_id res chain seq x y z
N GLY A 1 -18.97 -13.88 6.81
CA GLY A 1 -17.91 -14.67 6.14
C GLY A 1 -16.54 -14.05 6.40
N VAL A 2 -15.46 -14.78 6.15
CA VAL A 2 -14.09 -14.22 6.22
C VAL A 2 -13.93 -13.22 5.08
N LEU A 3 -13.70 -11.95 5.39
CA LEU A 3 -13.34 -10.95 4.38
C LEU A 3 -11.99 -11.32 3.77
N ARG A 4 -11.91 -11.27 2.44
CA ARG A 4 -10.66 -11.44 1.71
C ARG A 4 -10.32 -10.13 1.01
N PRO A 5 -9.27 -9.41 1.43
CA PRO A 5 -8.80 -8.26 0.66
C PRO A 5 -8.31 -8.73 -0.72
N ILE A 6 -8.57 -7.91 -1.74
CA ILE A 6 -8.11 -8.17 -3.11
C ILE A 6 -7.13 -7.04 -3.47
N PRO A 7 -5.80 -7.29 -3.46
CA PRO A 7 -4.83 -6.29 -3.88
C PRO A 7 -5.00 -6.01 -5.38
N LEU A 8 -5.11 -4.73 -5.74
CA LEU A 8 -5.32 -4.29 -7.13
C LEU A 8 -4.05 -3.74 -7.80
N SER A 9 -2.96 -3.63 -7.03
CA SER A 9 -1.63 -3.23 -7.46
C SER A 9 -0.57 -4.09 -6.77
N GLY A 10 0.60 -4.18 -7.38
CA GLY A 10 1.81 -4.72 -6.74
C GLY A 10 2.84 -3.61 -6.58
N ASP A 11 3.58 -3.65 -5.47
CA ASP A 11 4.59 -2.63 -5.19
C ASP A 11 5.76 -2.73 -6.17
N HIS A 12 6.16 -1.60 -6.73
CA HIS A 12 7.34 -1.50 -7.59
C HIS A 12 8.63 -1.34 -6.76
N SER A 13 8.83 -2.18 -5.74
CA SER A 13 10.06 -2.19 -4.94
C SER A 13 11.02 -3.31 -5.41
N PRO A 14 12.33 -3.06 -5.48
CA PRO A 14 13.32 -4.09 -5.79
C PRO A 14 13.33 -5.22 -4.75
N SER A 15 12.76 -5.01 -3.56
CA SER A 15 12.68 -6.02 -2.51
C SER A 15 11.66 -7.14 -2.80
N VAL A 16 10.68 -6.88 -3.67
CA VAL A 16 9.56 -7.82 -3.94
C VAL A 16 9.32 -8.08 -5.43
N ARG A 17 10.05 -7.39 -6.33
CA ARG A 17 9.92 -7.53 -7.80
C ARG A 17 11.23 -8.03 -8.44
N PRO A 18 11.50 -9.35 -8.44
CA PRO A 18 12.72 -9.90 -9.04
C PRO A 18 12.80 -9.66 -10.56
N ASP A 19 11.66 -9.55 -11.24
CA ASP A 19 11.55 -9.19 -12.65
C ASP A 19 12.04 -7.75 -12.91
N GLU A 20 11.71 -6.81 -12.03
CA GLU A 20 12.21 -5.43 -12.12
C GLU A 20 13.69 -5.34 -11.80
N VAL A 21 14.20 -6.15 -10.86
CA VAL A 21 15.64 -6.27 -10.58
C VAL A 21 16.39 -6.76 -11.81
N GLU A 22 15.92 -7.83 -12.44
CA GLU A 22 16.53 -8.37 -13.67
C GLU A 22 16.54 -7.32 -14.79
N ARG A 23 15.44 -6.57 -14.96
CA ARG A 23 15.36 -5.47 -15.93
C ARG A 23 16.42 -4.41 -15.67
N ILE A 24 16.61 -4.00 -14.41
CA ILE A 24 17.59 -2.97 -14.03
C ILE A 24 19.01 -3.46 -14.27
N GLU A 25 19.33 -4.69 -13.88
CA GLU A 25 20.66 -5.28 -14.05
C GLU A 25 21.03 -5.44 -15.53
N LYS A 26 20.08 -5.83 -16.39
CA LYS A 26 20.27 -5.88 -17.85
C LYS A 26 20.60 -4.53 -18.48
N LEU A 27 20.16 -3.43 -17.86
CA LEU A 27 20.48 -2.06 -18.29
C LEU A 27 21.81 -1.55 -17.70
N GLY A 28 22.55 -2.39 -16.98
CA GLY A 28 23.81 -2.02 -16.33
C GLY A 28 23.65 -1.28 -15.00
N GLY A 29 22.44 -1.30 -14.42
CA GLY A 29 22.18 -0.82 -13.07
C GLY A 29 22.56 -1.84 -11.99
N GLU A 30 22.61 -1.37 -10.76
CA GLU A 30 22.85 -2.20 -9.57
C GLU A 30 21.66 -2.11 -8.62
N VAL A 31 21.28 -3.26 -8.04
CA VAL A 31 20.31 -3.32 -6.95
C VAL A 31 21.01 -3.86 -5.71
N ARG A 32 21.12 -3.02 -4.68
CA ARG A 32 21.79 -3.40 -3.42
C ARG A 32 21.27 -2.62 -2.23
N SER A 33 21.46 -3.17 -1.04
CA SER A 33 21.22 -2.45 0.20
C SER A 33 22.36 -1.49 0.51
N ASN A 34 22.07 -0.36 1.17
CA ASN A 34 23.12 0.51 1.70
C ASN A 34 23.76 -0.13 2.96
N PRO A 35 25.07 -0.46 2.95
CA PRO A 35 25.74 -1.06 4.11
C PRO A 35 25.67 -0.20 5.37
N TRP A 36 25.69 1.14 5.21
CA TRP A 36 25.63 2.08 6.33
C TRP A 36 24.28 2.10 7.02
N GLU A 37 23.19 1.99 6.24
CA GLU A 37 21.82 1.92 6.76
C GLU A 37 21.65 0.68 7.64
N LYS A 38 22.11 -0.49 7.15
CA LYS A 38 22.11 -1.73 7.91
C LYS A 38 22.97 -1.63 9.18
N ALA A 39 24.19 -1.09 9.07
CA ALA A 39 25.11 -0.97 10.19
C ALA A 39 24.53 -0.07 11.29
N MET A 40 23.92 1.06 10.94
CA MET A 40 23.26 1.97 11.90
C MET A 40 22.12 1.27 12.66
N VAL A 41 21.23 0.59 11.95
CA VAL A 41 20.09 -0.07 12.60
C VAL A 41 20.56 -1.21 13.50
N ASN A 42 21.56 -1.98 13.06
CA ASN A 42 22.12 -3.04 13.89
C ASN A 42 22.87 -2.52 15.12
N ALA A 43 23.59 -1.39 14.99
CA ALA A 43 24.24 -0.74 16.13
C ALA A 43 23.23 -0.18 17.16
N ALA A 44 22.02 0.19 16.71
CA ALA A 44 20.91 0.58 17.58
C ALA A 44 20.16 -0.62 18.19
N GLY A 45 20.68 -1.84 18.06
CA GLY A 45 20.08 -3.08 18.58
C GLY A 45 18.98 -3.67 17.69
N GLY A 46 18.76 -3.11 16.50
CA GLY A 46 17.89 -3.70 15.48
C GLY A 46 18.53 -4.90 14.78
N ASN A 47 17.74 -5.65 14.01
CA ASN A 47 18.26 -6.67 13.12
C ASN A 47 17.50 -6.59 11.79
N VAL A 48 18.04 -5.83 10.85
CA VAL A 48 17.42 -5.62 9.54
C VAL A 48 18.33 -6.10 8.41
N LYS A 49 17.71 -6.60 7.33
CA LYS A 49 18.42 -6.99 6.11
C LYS A 49 18.94 -5.77 5.33
N GLY A 50 18.35 -4.59 5.56
CA GLY A 50 18.56 -3.37 4.78
C GLY A 50 17.62 -3.33 3.57
N CYS A 51 17.18 -2.14 3.18
CA CYS A 51 16.29 -1.94 2.04
C CYS A 51 17.07 -1.98 0.73
N LEU A 52 16.59 -2.73 -0.26
CA LEU A 52 17.19 -2.74 -1.58
C LEU A 52 16.91 -1.42 -2.29
N ARG A 53 17.93 -0.89 -2.97
CA ARG A 53 17.86 0.40 -3.67
C ARG A 53 18.52 0.27 -5.04
N VAL A 54 18.04 1.08 -5.98
CA VAL A 54 18.51 1.15 -7.37
C VAL A 54 19.62 2.18 -7.48
N TYR A 55 20.72 1.78 -8.12
CA TYR A 55 21.90 2.61 -8.39
C TYR A 55 22.35 2.43 -9.84
N HIS A 56 23.02 3.44 -10.38
CA HIS A 56 23.91 3.27 -11.52
C HIS A 56 25.16 2.48 -11.10
N SER A 57 25.85 1.87 -12.07
CA SER A 57 27.12 1.14 -11.85
C SER A 57 28.26 2.00 -11.28
N ASN A 58 28.19 3.32 -11.42
CA ASN A 58 29.12 4.25 -10.77
C ASN A 58 28.76 4.56 -9.31
N GLY A 59 27.72 3.91 -8.75
CA GLY A 59 27.26 4.07 -7.38
C GLY A 59 26.32 5.26 -7.13
N VAL A 60 26.00 6.07 -8.14
CA VAL A 60 25.04 7.18 -8.01
C VAL A 60 23.62 6.63 -8.00
N GLY A 61 22.81 7.01 -7.02
CA GLY A 61 21.42 6.56 -6.89
C GLY A 61 21.00 6.38 -5.44
N GLY A 62 20.11 5.41 -5.19
CA GLY A 62 19.64 5.09 -3.85
C GLY A 62 18.12 5.05 -3.69
N LEU A 63 17.37 4.90 -4.78
CA LEU A 63 15.91 4.87 -4.74
C LEU A 63 15.40 3.46 -4.43
N ASN A 64 14.47 3.32 -3.47
CA ASN A 64 13.81 2.03 -3.13
C ASN A 64 12.61 1.73 -4.05
N MET A 65 12.51 2.42 -5.18
CA MET A 65 11.45 2.24 -6.17
C MET A 65 12.11 1.93 -7.51
N THR A 66 11.53 0.97 -8.23
CA THR A 66 11.95 0.57 -9.59
C THR A 66 11.21 1.35 -10.68
N ARG A 67 10.08 1.97 -10.31
CA ARG A 67 9.28 2.83 -11.19
C ARG A 67 8.85 4.08 -10.44
N ALA A 68 9.02 5.23 -11.07
CA ALA A 68 8.67 6.53 -10.50
C ALA A 68 8.46 7.57 -11.62
N LEU A 69 7.60 8.56 -11.33
CA LEU A 69 7.57 9.80 -12.09
C LEU A 69 8.71 10.69 -11.61
N GLY A 70 9.45 11.30 -12.54
CA GLY A 70 10.64 12.09 -12.19
C GLY A 70 11.92 11.27 -12.23
N ASP A 71 12.72 11.36 -11.16
CA ASP A 71 14.04 10.70 -10.98
C ASP A 71 14.89 10.63 -12.25
N VAL A 72 14.97 11.76 -12.95
CA VAL A 72 15.56 11.83 -14.30
C VAL A 72 17.00 11.31 -14.33
N TYR A 73 17.74 11.55 -13.25
CA TYR A 73 19.13 11.09 -13.09
C TYR A 73 19.25 9.56 -12.97
N LEU A 74 18.19 8.83 -12.63
CA LEU A 74 18.15 7.36 -12.56
C LEU A 74 17.59 6.70 -13.82
N LYS A 75 17.20 7.48 -14.83
CA LYS A 75 16.79 6.91 -16.12
C LYS A 75 18.03 6.35 -16.84
N PRO A 76 17.92 5.19 -17.52
CA PRO A 76 16.69 4.43 -17.81
C PRO A 76 16.33 3.35 -16.77
N LEU A 77 17.05 3.26 -15.65
CA LEU A 77 16.87 2.19 -14.65
C LEU A 77 15.50 2.29 -13.97
N VAL A 78 15.12 3.50 -13.56
CA VAL A 78 13.80 3.81 -13.00
C VAL A 78 12.89 4.38 -14.10
N ILE A 79 11.76 3.73 -14.35
CA ILE A 79 10.87 4.07 -15.48
C ILE A 79 9.53 4.65 -15.00
N PRO A 80 8.88 5.53 -15.78
CA PRO A 80 7.59 6.12 -15.41
C PRO A 80 6.37 5.28 -15.84
N ASN A 81 6.59 4.10 -16.43
CA ASN A 81 5.52 3.26 -16.98
C ASN A 81 4.73 2.56 -15.87
N PRO A 82 3.42 2.83 -15.73
CA PRO A 82 2.59 2.15 -14.74
C PRO A 82 2.26 0.72 -15.16
N GLU A 83 1.91 -0.12 -14.19
CA GLU A 83 1.10 -1.33 -14.43
C GLU A 83 -0.37 -0.97 -14.19
N SER A 84 -1.25 -1.44 -15.06
CA SER A 84 -2.70 -1.20 -14.95
C SER A 84 -3.46 -2.51 -14.79
N THR A 85 -4.53 -2.46 -14.01
CA THR A 85 -5.46 -3.57 -13.81
C THR A 85 -6.89 -3.10 -14.11
N LEU A 86 -7.72 -4.00 -14.64
CA LEU A 86 -9.13 -3.75 -14.89
C LEU A 86 -9.96 -4.73 -14.05
N ASN A 87 -10.80 -4.19 -13.16
CA ASN A 87 -11.61 -4.99 -12.25
C ASN A 87 -13.08 -4.61 -12.40
N LEU A 88 -13.94 -5.61 -12.56
CA LEU A 88 -15.38 -5.42 -12.67
C LEU A 88 -16.01 -5.43 -11.28
N ILE A 89 -16.62 -4.30 -10.91
CA ILE A 89 -17.38 -4.17 -9.67
C ILE A 89 -18.81 -4.64 -9.95
N ARG A 90 -19.30 -5.58 -9.15
CA ARG A 90 -20.72 -5.98 -9.19
C ARG A 90 -21.51 -4.98 -8.37
N LYS A 91 -22.55 -4.41 -8.98
CA LYS A 91 -23.52 -3.59 -8.25
C LYS A 91 -24.20 -4.43 -7.17
N GLU A 92 -24.40 -3.83 -6.01
CA GLU A 92 -25.23 -4.40 -4.96
C GLU A 92 -26.63 -4.72 -5.53
N GLY A 93 -27.04 -5.97 -5.44
CA GLY A 93 -28.33 -6.48 -5.89
C GLY A 93 -29.34 -6.47 -4.75
N LYS A 94 -30.53 -5.91 -5.00
CA LYS A 94 -31.63 -5.78 -4.02
C LYS A 94 -32.12 -7.07 -3.34
N ASN A 95 -31.67 -8.25 -3.76
CA ASN A 95 -32.26 -9.55 -3.36
C ASN A 95 -31.23 -10.61 -2.92
N ARG A 96 -30.04 -10.21 -2.47
CA ARG A 96 -29.08 -11.16 -1.88
C ARG A 96 -28.73 -10.74 -0.46
N THR A 97 -29.08 -11.60 0.49
CA THR A 97 -28.70 -11.50 1.91
C THR A 97 -27.19 -11.60 2.16
N ASP A 98 -26.39 -11.78 1.10
CA ASP A 98 -24.92 -11.91 1.10
C ASP A 98 -24.21 -10.74 0.39
N ASP A 99 -24.92 -9.72 -0.09
CA ASP A 99 -24.27 -8.53 -0.66
C ASP A 99 -23.76 -7.64 0.47
N HIS A 100 -22.45 -7.69 0.67
CA HIS A 100 -21.73 -6.76 1.53
C HIS A 100 -21.20 -5.59 0.68
N PRO A 101 -21.15 -4.37 1.24
CA PRO A 101 -20.55 -3.25 0.53
C PRO A 101 -19.09 -3.51 0.24
N SER A 102 -18.66 -3.03 -0.92
CA SER A 102 -17.27 -3.08 -1.34
C SER A 102 -16.63 -1.72 -1.12
N PHE A 103 -15.39 -1.72 -0.64
CA PHE A 103 -14.62 -0.52 -0.43
C PHE A 103 -13.28 -0.62 -1.18
N LEU A 104 -12.86 0.50 -1.78
CA LEU A 104 -11.52 0.65 -2.33
C LEU A 104 -10.69 1.52 -1.39
N VAL A 105 -9.55 1.00 -0.94
CA VAL A 105 -8.59 1.73 -0.13
C VAL A 105 -7.36 2.04 -0.98
N LEU A 106 -7.03 3.32 -1.11
CA LEU A 106 -5.79 3.80 -1.72
C LEU A 106 -4.98 4.49 -0.64
N ALA A 107 -3.73 4.09 -0.44
CA ALA A 107 -2.88 4.70 0.56
C ALA A 107 -1.40 4.64 0.16
N THR A 108 -0.59 5.49 0.78
CA THR A 108 0.87 5.41 0.70
C THR A 108 1.41 4.25 1.53
N ASP A 109 2.65 3.86 1.27
CA ASP A 109 3.44 2.89 2.06
C ASP A 109 3.47 3.21 3.55
N GLY A 110 3.35 4.48 3.95
CA GLY A 110 3.16 4.87 5.35
C GLY A 110 2.01 4.14 6.08
N ILE A 111 1.00 3.62 5.36
CA ILE A 111 0.00 2.67 5.89
C ILE A 111 0.49 1.22 5.73
N TRP A 112 0.83 0.82 4.51
CA TRP A 112 1.03 -0.59 4.12
C TRP A 112 2.29 -1.22 4.73
N ASP A 113 3.30 -0.42 5.09
CA ASP A 113 4.51 -0.89 5.78
C ASP A 113 4.23 -1.40 7.19
N VAL A 114 3.14 -0.95 7.82
CA VAL A 114 2.82 -1.26 9.22
C VAL A 114 1.47 -1.96 9.40
N LEU A 115 0.58 -1.90 8.40
CA LEU A 115 -0.72 -2.56 8.42
C LEU A 115 -0.86 -3.55 7.25
N PRO A 116 -1.05 -4.86 7.50
CA PRO A 116 -1.33 -5.82 6.44
C PRO A 116 -2.74 -5.61 5.86
N ASN A 117 -2.93 -6.04 4.60
CA ASN A 117 -4.19 -5.94 3.87
C ASN A 117 -5.39 -6.49 4.67
N GLU A 118 -5.20 -7.60 5.38
CA GLU A 118 -6.24 -8.24 6.18
C GLU A 118 -6.68 -7.35 7.34
N LYS A 119 -5.74 -6.62 7.97
CA LYS A 119 -6.07 -5.71 9.07
C LYS A 119 -6.86 -4.50 8.60
N VAL A 120 -6.52 -4.00 7.41
CA VAL A 120 -7.27 -2.92 6.75
C VAL A 120 -8.70 -3.38 6.42
N ALA A 121 -8.86 -4.58 5.86
CA ALA A 121 -10.17 -5.17 5.56
C ALA A 121 -11.02 -5.41 6.82
N GLU A 122 -10.40 -5.93 7.90
CA GLU A 122 -11.06 -6.15 9.19
C GLU A 122 -11.59 -4.82 9.78
N LEU A 123 -10.77 -3.76 9.76
CA LEU A 123 -11.18 -2.44 10.23
C LEU A 123 -12.37 -1.91 9.41
N ALA A 124 -12.29 -2.01 8.08
CA ALA A 124 -13.38 -1.59 7.21
C ALA A 124 -14.69 -2.32 7.54
N GLN A 125 -14.63 -3.64 7.77
CA GLN A 125 -15.79 -4.42 8.21
C GLN A 125 -16.37 -3.89 9.51
N ASN A 126 -15.52 -3.72 10.52
CA ASN A 126 -15.94 -3.34 11.85
C ASN A 126 -16.62 -1.97 11.83
N ILE A 127 -16.03 -1.01 11.11
CA ILE A 127 -16.61 0.32 10.95
C ILE A 127 -17.95 0.22 10.23
N TYR A 128 -18.03 -0.49 9.09
CA TYR A 128 -19.31 -0.64 8.39
C TYR A 128 -20.38 -1.28 9.28
N SER A 129 -20.07 -2.36 10.00
CA SER A 129 -21.00 -3.03 10.91
C SER A 129 -21.52 -2.09 12.00
N LEU A 130 -20.70 -1.20 12.55
CA LEU A 130 -21.13 -0.22 13.55
C LEU A 130 -22.19 0.75 12.99
N TYR A 131 -22.04 1.19 11.75
CA TYR A 131 -23.03 2.06 11.10
C TYR A 131 -24.27 1.26 10.66
N ALA A 132 -24.10 0.04 10.16
CA ALA A 132 -25.20 -0.80 9.69
C ALA A 132 -26.13 -1.27 10.83
N HIS A 133 -25.60 -1.45 12.04
CA HIS A 133 -26.39 -1.84 13.21
C HIS A 133 -26.99 -0.65 13.99
N ASN A 134 -26.80 0.59 13.53
CA ASN A 134 -27.39 1.76 14.16
C ASN A 134 -28.80 2.06 13.60
N GLU A 135 -29.81 1.32 14.08
CA GLU A 135 -31.20 1.43 13.62
C GLU A 135 -31.81 2.84 13.75
N ALA A 136 -31.27 3.67 14.66
CA ALA A 136 -31.74 5.04 14.87
C ALA A 136 -31.34 6.01 13.74
N GLN A 137 -30.39 5.65 12.87
CA GLN A 137 -29.76 6.57 11.91
C GLN A 137 -30.39 6.58 10.51
N GLY A 138 -31.43 5.78 10.26
CA GLY A 138 -32.03 5.68 8.92
C GLY A 138 -31.10 5.00 7.91
N PRO A 139 -31.19 5.33 6.60
CA PRO A 139 -30.29 4.76 5.59
C PRO A 139 -28.81 5.05 5.88
N ILE A 140 -27.92 4.10 5.58
CA ILE A 140 -26.48 4.24 5.81
C ILE A 140 -25.92 5.40 4.97
N ASP A 141 -25.36 6.41 5.64
CA ASP A 141 -24.56 7.45 5.01
C ASP A 141 -23.11 6.97 4.84
N TYR A 142 -22.81 6.46 3.65
CA TYR A 142 -21.48 5.96 3.31
C TYR A 142 -20.38 7.03 3.41
N SER A 143 -20.70 8.32 3.37
CA SER A 143 -19.71 9.40 3.52
C SER A 143 -19.07 9.36 4.91
N ASN A 144 -19.89 9.19 5.94
CA ASN A 144 -19.43 9.06 7.32
C ASN A 144 -18.67 7.74 7.55
N VAL A 145 -19.08 6.66 6.88
CA VAL A 145 -18.41 5.36 6.94
C VAL A 145 -17.00 5.47 6.38
N VAL A 146 -16.83 5.95 5.15
CA VAL A 146 -15.51 6.02 4.50
C VAL A 146 -14.59 7.05 5.16
N GLN A 147 -15.14 8.16 5.69
CA GLN A 147 -14.38 9.12 6.49
C GLN A 147 -13.88 8.49 7.80
N SER A 148 -14.73 7.72 8.48
CA SER A 148 -14.32 7.00 9.69
C SER A 148 -13.26 5.95 9.39
N MET A 149 -13.39 5.21 8.27
CA MET A 149 -12.39 4.24 7.83
C MET A 149 -11.03 4.91 7.59
N SER A 150 -10.97 5.97 6.77
CA SER A 150 -9.71 6.64 6.46
C SER A 150 -9.03 7.22 7.70
N LEU A 151 -9.79 7.86 8.60
CA LEU A 151 -9.25 8.41 9.84
C LEU A 151 -8.70 7.32 10.76
N ASN A 152 -9.42 6.21 10.92
CA ASN A 152 -8.98 5.12 11.78
C ASN A 152 -7.73 4.41 11.21
N LEU A 153 -7.65 4.24 9.88
CA LEU A 153 -6.45 3.67 9.24
C LEU A 153 -5.21 4.51 9.51
N VAL A 154 -5.31 5.84 9.36
CA VAL A 154 -4.21 6.77 9.67
C VAL A 154 -3.79 6.66 11.14
N GLN A 155 -4.76 6.68 12.07
CA GLN A 155 -4.48 6.55 13.50
C GLN A 155 -3.86 5.20 13.86
N MET A 156 -4.31 4.11 13.23
CA MET A 156 -3.75 2.78 13.43
C MET A 156 -2.31 2.71 12.96
N ALA A 157 -1.98 3.25 11.78
CA ALA A 157 -0.61 3.28 11.28
C ALA A 157 0.32 4.11 12.19
N GLN A 158 -0.15 5.26 12.69
CA GLN A 158 0.57 6.05 13.68
C GLN A 158 0.86 5.25 14.97
N ARG A 159 -0.15 4.55 15.50
CA ARG A 159 0.00 3.70 16.70
C ARG A 159 0.89 2.49 16.45
N ALA A 160 0.90 1.97 15.23
CA ALA A 160 1.80 0.91 14.80
C ALA A 160 3.25 1.40 14.61
N GLY A 161 3.50 2.71 14.74
CA GLY A 161 4.83 3.29 14.76
C GLY A 161 5.41 3.64 13.38
N THR A 162 4.55 3.83 12.37
CA THR A 162 5.02 4.35 11.08
C THR A 162 5.75 5.68 11.27
N ARG A 163 6.82 5.88 10.50
CA ARG A 163 7.63 7.10 10.53
C ARG A 163 7.55 7.88 9.22
N ASP A 164 6.74 7.40 8.28
CA ASP A 164 6.58 8.03 6.97
C ASP A 164 5.38 8.98 6.93
N ASN A 165 5.26 9.74 5.85
CA ASN A 165 4.04 10.46 5.51
C ASN A 165 2.91 9.48 5.23
N ILE A 166 1.74 9.79 5.79
CA ILE A 166 0.57 8.94 5.71
C ILE A 166 -0.50 9.67 4.90
N THR A 167 -0.90 9.07 3.78
CA THR A 167 -2.08 9.50 3.02
C THR A 167 -3.00 8.30 2.81
N CYS A 168 -4.30 8.46 3.06
CA CYS A 168 -5.29 7.39 2.91
C CYS A 168 -6.58 7.95 2.30
N MET A 169 -7.10 7.27 1.29
CA MET A 169 -8.36 7.53 0.63
C MET A 169 -9.19 6.24 0.63
N VAL A 170 -10.47 6.35 1.01
CA VAL A 170 -11.41 5.22 1.02
C VAL A 170 -12.62 5.60 0.18
N LEU A 171 -12.99 4.73 -0.74
CA LEU A 171 -14.15 4.89 -1.61
C LEU A 171 -15.14 3.77 -1.35
N HIS A 172 -16.43 4.13 -1.27
CA HIS A 172 -17.52 3.17 -1.32
C HIS A 172 -17.80 2.82 -2.79
N LEU A 173 -17.90 1.53 -3.09
CA LEU A 173 -18.17 1.01 -4.43
C LEU A 173 -19.64 0.56 -4.53
N PRO A 174 -20.34 0.88 -5.62
CA PRO A 174 -21.78 0.61 -5.80
C PRO A 174 -22.11 -0.83 -6.15
#